data_AF-A0A392Q3R0-F1
#
_entry.id   AF-A0A392Q3R0-F1
#
_cell.length_a   1.000
_cell.length_b   1.000
_cell.length_c   1.000
_cell.angle_alpha   90.00
_cell.angle_beta   90.00
_cell.angle_gamma   90.00
#
_symmetry.space_group_name_H-M   'P 1'
#
loop_
_entity.id
_entity.type
_entity.pdbx_description
1 polymer ?
#
loop_
_entity_poly.entity_id
_entity_poly.type
_entity_poly.pdbx_seq_one_letter_code
_entity_poly.pdbx_strand_id
1 'polypeptide(L)'
;MERLAAYFTDALQTLLYGADTAHGTTTNNHHNKLCLLTRPHQTDLLSAFQLLQDMSPYVKFAHFTANQAILEAVTHDRRVHIVDYDIMEGAQWASLIQSLSSHKEGLPGPHLRITALSRNKERGSGRRSTTATVQETGRRLTSFAASVGQPFTFHQCRLDSDETFQTSSLKLVRGEALVFNCVMHLPHLSYRASDSIASFFNGAKELGSKLVTLV
;
A
#
# COMPACT_ATOMS: atom_id res chain seq x y z
N MET A 1 -2.22 -29.26 9.10
CA MET A 1 -3.67 -29.35 9.37
C MET A 1 -4.03 -28.83 10.76
N GLU A 2 -3.34 -29.24 11.81
CA GLU A 2 -3.64 -28.84 13.20
C GLU A 2 -3.71 -27.33 13.44
N ARG A 3 -2.74 -26.55 12.92
CA ARG A 3 -2.74 -25.08 13.05
C ARG A 3 -3.97 -24.42 12.42
N LEU A 4 -4.36 -24.88 11.22
CA LEU A 4 -5.52 -24.37 10.52
C LEU A 4 -6.80 -24.67 11.31
N ALA A 5 -6.96 -25.92 11.75
CA ALA A 5 -8.09 -26.33 12.56
C ALA A 5 -8.18 -25.53 13.87
N ALA A 6 -7.05 -25.28 14.54
CA ALA A 6 -7.00 -24.48 15.77
C ALA A 6 -7.51 -23.04 15.54
N TYR A 7 -6.98 -22.33 14.53
CA TYR A 7 -7.41 -20.96 14.23
C TYR A 7 -8.89 -20.88 13.82
N PHE A 8 -9.38 -21.80 13.00
CA PHE A 8 -10.79 -21.82 12.58
C PHE A 8 -11.73 -22.19 13.72
N THR A 9 -11.32 -23.10 14.60
CA THR A 9 -12.12 -23.49 15.78
C THR A 9 -12.24 -22.32 16.75
N ASP A 10 -11.14 -21.63 17.05
CA ASP A 10 -11.12 -20.46 17.93
C ASP A 10 -11.97 -19.31 17.38
N ALA A 11 -11.86 -19.03 16.06
CA ALA A 11 -12.67 -18.03 15.39
C ALA A 11 -14.17 -18.37 15.42
N LEU A 12 -14.53 -19.63 15.15
CA LEU A 12 -15.93 -20.08 15.19
C LEU A 12 -16.50 -20.04 16.61
N GLN A 13 -15.71 -20.46 17.60
CA GLN A 13 -16.09 -20.40 19.01
C GLN A 13 -16.38 -18.95 19.42
N THR A 14 -15.55 -18.00 19.01
CA THR A 14 -15.75 -16.58 19.27
C THR A 14 -17.00 -16.04 18.59
N LEU A 15 -17.29 -16.46 17.36
CA LEU A 15 -18.50 -16.06 16.65
C LEU A 15 -19.77 -16.54 17.36
N LEU A 16 -19.78 -17.79 17.83
CA LEU A 16 -20.93 -18.40 18.49
C LEU A 16 -21.18 -17.78 19.88
N TYR A 17 -20.15 -17.75 20.74
CA TYR A 17 -20.32 -17.24 22.11
C TYR A 17 -20.30 -15.71 22.21
N GLY A 18 -19.70 -15.02 21.24
CA GLY A 18 -19.76 -13.55 21.14
C GLY A 18 -21.16 -13.04 20.82
N ALA A 19 -21.94 -13.78 20.01
CA ALA A 19 -23.33 -13.46 19.69
C ALA A 19 -24.27 -13.56 20.91
N ASP A 20 -24.02 -14.51 21.81
CA ASP A 20 -24.83 -14.71 23.02
C ASP A 20 -24.67 -13.59 24.06
N THR A 21 -23.53 -12.88 24.06
CA THR A 21 -23.29 -11.78 25.02
C THR A 21 -23.99 -10.47 24.68
N ALA A 22 -24.66 -10.37 23.53
CA ALA A 22 -25.46 -9.19 23.18
C ALA A 22 -26.83 -9.15 23.90
N HIS A 23 -27.23 -10.21 24.62
CA HIS A 23 -28.54 -10.32 25.28
C HIS A 23 -28.53 -10.71 26.78
N GLY A 24 -27.37 -10.76 27.45
CA GLY A 24 -27.31 -11.24 28.84
C GLY A 24 -26.27 -10.56 29.71
N THR A 25 -26.73 -9.85 30.73
CA THR A 25 -25.94 -9.24 31.81
C THR A 25 -25.15 -10.29 32.60
N THR A 26 -23.86 -9.99 32.87
CA THR A 26 -23.02 -10.49 33.97
C THR A 26 -22.89 -12.01 34.20
N THR A 27 -21.69 -12.58 33.94
CA THR A 27 -20.84 -13.31 34.92
C THR A 27 -19.56 -13.92 34.27
N ASN A 28 -18.44 -13.83 34.99
CA ASN A 28 -17.22 -14.69 34.92
C ASN A 28 -16.22 -14.62 33.74
N ASN A 29 -15.68 -13.42 33.53
CA ASN A 29 -14.27 -12.98 33.50
C ASN A 29 -13.00 -13.85 33.17
N HIS A 30 -13.03 -15.11 32.74
CA HIS A 30 -11.76 -15.81 32.41
C HIS A 30 -11.65 -16.47 31.02
N HIS A 31 -12.75 -16.66 30.28
CA HIS A 31 -12.69 -17.21 28.91
C HIS A 31 -12.77 -16.16 27.79
N ASN A 32 -13.36 -14.99 28.07
CA ASN A 32 -13.43 -13.88 27.10
C ASN A 32 -12.11 -13.11 26.92
N LYS A 33 -11.03 -13.53 27.60
CA LYS A 33 -9.74 -12.87 27.51
C LYS A 33 -8.94 -13.32 26.29
N LEU A 34 -9.12 -14.52 25.75
CA LEU A 34 -8.15 -15.04 24.77
C LEU A 34 -8.34 -14.48 23.36
N CYS A 35 -9.58 -14.27 22.89
CA CYS A 35 -9.81 -13.80 21.52
C CYS A 35 -9.78 -12.26 21.35
N LEU A 36 -9.91 -11.50 22.44
CA LEU A 36 -9.76 -10.03 22.43
C LEU A 36 -8.35 -9.54 22.80
N LEU A 37 -7.47 -10.42 23.31
CA LEU A 37 -6.12 -10.04 23.76
C LEU A 37 -5.02 -10.09 22.70
N THR A 38 -5.27 -10.60 21.50
CA THR A 38 -4.25 -10.62 20.44
C THR A 38 -4.81 -10.01 19.17
N ARG A 39 -5.18 -8.73 19.23
CA ARG A 39 -4.77 -7.86 18.12
C ARG A 39 -3.25 -7.91 18.13
N PRO A 40 -2.59 -8.60 17.19
CA PRO A 40 -1.14 -8.63 17.17
C PRO A 40 -0.65 -7.19 17.21
N HIS A 41 0.31 -6.92 18.08
CA HIS A 41 0.87 -5.57 18.17
C HIS A 41 1.35 -5.20 16.76
N GLN A 42 1.21 -3.94 16.34
CA GLN A 42 1.52 -3.57 14.95
C GLN A 42 2.97 -3.91 14.58
N THR A 43 3.87 -3.97 15.57
CA THR A 43 5.24 -4.47 15.41
C THR A 43 5.28 -5.94 15.03
N ASP A 44 4.45 -6.79 15.64
CA ASP A 44 4.40 -8.22 15.37
C ASP A 44 3.85 -8.48 13.97
N LEU A 45 2.87 -7.69 13.52
CA LEU A 45 2.36 -7.73 12.15
C LEU A 45 3.43 -7.31 11.14
N LEU A 46 4.19 -6.26 11.45
CA LEU A 46 5.27 -5.80 10.58
C LEU A 46 6.40 -6.84 10.49
N SER A 47 6.82 -7.41 11.64
CA SER A 47 7.82 -8.47 11.70
C SER A 47 7.37 -9.74 10.99
N ALA A 48 6.12 -10.17 11.18
CA ALA A 48 5.56 -11.34 10.49
C ALA A 48 5.52 -11.13 8.97
N PHE A 49 5.23 -9.91 8.53
CA PHE A 49 5.24 -9.59 7.12
C PHE A 49 6.64 -9.51 6.51
N GLN A 50 7.60 -8.94 7.23
CA GLN A 50 9.01 -8.99 6.83
C GLN A 50 9.46 -10.44 6.68
N LEU A 51 9.13 -11.31 7.65
CA LEU A 51 9.42 -12.73 7.56
C LEU A 51 8.74 -13.39 6.35
N LEU A 52 7.51 -13.02 6.01
CA LEU A 52 6.83 -13.51 4.81
C LEU A 52 7.55 -13.08 3.53
N GLN A 53 8.01 -11.82 3.45
CA GLN A 53 8.77 -11.32 2.29
C GLN A 53 10.14 -11.98 2.13
N ASP A 54 10.76 -12.37 3.25
CA ASP A 54 12.07 -13.02 3.26
C ASP A 54 11.95 -14.51 2.92
N MET A 55 10.94 -15.18 3.44
CA MET A 55 10.75 -16.62 3.29
C MET A 55 9.93 -17.01 2.05
N SER A 56 9.22 -16.06 1.42
CA SER A 56 8.37 -16.33 0.27
C SER A 56 8.57 -15.30 -0.85
N PRO A 57 8.57 -15.74 -2.12
CA PRO A 57 8.62 -14.83 -3.26
C PRO A 57 7.30 -14.09 -3.48
N TYR A 58 6.23 -14.40 -2.75
CA TYR A 58 4.86 -13.92 -3.03
C TYR A 58 4.78 -12.41 -3.27
N VAL A 59 5.29 -11.60 -2.34
CA VAL A 59 5.25 -10.13 -2.44
C VAL A 59 6.20 -9.61 -3.52
N LYS A 60 7.38 -10.23 -3.66
CA LYS A 60 8.38 -9.84 -4.66
C LYS A 60 7.89 -10.14 -6.08
N PHE A 61 7.24 -11.28 -6.29
CA PHE A 61 6.62 -11.67 -7.54
C PHE A 61 5.59 -10.63 -7.97
N ALA A 62 4.65 -10.30 -7.08
CA ALA A 62 3.67 -9.24 -7.21
C ALA A 62 4.29 -7.91 -7.70
N HIS A 63 5.29 -7.41 -6.98
CA HIS A 63 5.97 -6.16 -7.32
C HIS A 63 6.72 -6.23 -8.65
N PHE A 64 7.44 -7.31 -8.93
CA PHE A 64 8.21 -7.45 -10.17
C PHE A 64 7.31 -7.58 -11.39
N THR A 65 6.20 -8.31 -11.28
CA THR A 65 5.22 -8.42 -12.36
C THR A 65 4.58 -7.05 -12.66
N ALA A 66 4.16 -6.30 -11.63
CA ALA A 66 3.63 -4.95 -11.82
C ALA A 66 4.68 -4.01 -12.43
N ASN A 67 5.90 -4.02 -11.91
CA ASN A 67 6.98 -3.17 -12.43
C ASN A 67 7.34 -3.51 -13.87
N GLN A 68 7.34 -4.79 -14.26
CA GLN A 68 7.59 -5.19 -15.64
C GLN A 68 6.53 -4.64 -16.59
N ALA A 69 5.24 -4.76 -16.22
CA ALA A 69 4.15 -4.17 -17.00
C ALA A 69 4.27 -2.63 -17.11
N ILE A 70 4.71 -1.97 -16.04
CA ILE A 70 4.96 -0.52 -16.04
C ILE A 70 6.10 -0.17 -17.00
N LEU A 71 7.25 -0.85 -16.91
CA LEU A 71 8.41 -0.62 -17.77
C LEU A 71 8.06 -0.74 -19.25
N GLU A 72 7.32 -1.78 -19.62
CA GLU A 72 6.84 -2.01 -20.99
C GLU A 72 5.88 -0.89 -21.44
N ALA A 73 4.90 -0.54 -20.60
CA ALA A 73 3.93 0.51 -20.92
C ALA A 73 4.59 1.89 -21.10
N VAL A 74 5.67 2.18 -20.37
CA VAL A 74 6.29 3.53 -20.36
C VAL A 74 7.60 3.64 -21.15
N THR A 75 7.96 2.60 -21.92
CA THR A 75 9.25 2.49 -22.62
C THR A 75 9.62 3.70 -23.49
N HIS A 76 8.62 4.40 -24.04
CA HIS A 76 8.81 5.55 -24.95
C HIS A 76 8.48 6.91 -24.32
N ASP A 77 8.07 6.94 -23.06
CA ASP A 77 7.70 8.17 -22.37
C ASP A 77 8.92 8.81 -21.71
N ARG A 78 9.05 10.13 -21.83
CA ARG A 78 10.13 10.89 -21.17
C ARG A 78 9.80 11.30 -19.74
N ARG A 79 8.52 11.21 -19.37
CA ARG A 79 7.97 11.59 -18.07
C ARG A 79 6.96 10.52 -17.68
N VAL A 80 7.14 9.94 -16.51
CA VAL A 80 6.28 8.89 -15.97
C VAL A 80 5.77 9.37 -14.63
N HIS A 81 4.47 9.28 -14.41
CA HIS A 81 3.85 9.60 -13.13
C HIS A 81 3.02 8.44 -12.63
N ILE A 82 3.49 7.87 -11.52
CA ILE A 82 2.85 6.77 -10.82
C ILE A 82 2.05 7.34 -9.67
N VAL A 83 0.78 6.96 -9.60
CA VAL A 83 -0.10 7.20 -8.46
C VAL A 83 -0.26 5.88 -7.73
N ASP A 84 0.23 5.82 -6.50
CA ASP A 84 0.23 4.59 -5.69
C ASP A 84 -0.78 4.71 -4.54
N TYR A 85 -1.70 3.74 -4.46
CA TYR A 85 -2.77 3.74 -3.48
C TYR A 85 -2.30 3.47 -2.03
N ASP A 86 -1.24 2.69 -1.83
CA ASP A 86 -0.67 2.36 -0.52
C ASP A 86 0.82 2.01 -0.59
N ILE A 87 1.67 3.03 -0.51
CA ILE A 87 3.09 2.92 -0.86
C ILE A 87 3.94 2.11 0.14
N MET A 88 3.41 1.90 1.35
CA MET A 88 4.14 1.28 2.46
C MET A 88 5.57 1.83 2.64
N GLU A 89 6.57 0.94 2.65
CA GLU A 89 8.01 1.23 2.76
C GLU A 89 8.67 1.52 1.40
N GLY A 90 7.92 1.46 0.28
CA GLY A 90 8.42 1.81 -1.05
C GLY A 90 9.32 0.77 -1.74
N ALA A 91 9.34 -0.49 -1.27
CA ALA A 91 10.21 -1.53 -1.82
C ALA A 91 9.97 -1.82 -3.32
N GLN A 92 8.71 -1.82 -3.78
CA GLN A 92 8.36 -1.92 -5.19
C GLN A 92 9.06 -0.82 -5.99
N TRP A 93 8.98 0.43 -5.52
CA TRP A 93 9.49 1.59 -6.21
C TRP A 93 11.00 1.70 -6.21
N ALA A 94 11.68 1.25 -5.15
CA ALA A 94 13.14 1.12 -5.17
C ALA A 94 13.61 0.21 -6.32
N SER A 95 12.96 -0.95 -6.52
CA SER A 95 13.30 -1.84 -7.63
C SER A 95 13.01 -1.24 -9.02
N LEU A 96 11.92 -0.47 -9.16
CA LEU A 96 11.61 0.23 -10.41
C LEU A 96 12.63 1.33 -10.72
N ILE A 97 13.01 2.12 -9.72
CA ILE A 97 14.04 3.18 -9.84
C ILE A 97 15.35 2.57 -10.34
N GLN A 98 15.79 1.46 -9.74
CA GLN A 98 17.00 0.75 -10.16
C GLN A 98 16.90 0.22 -11.60
N SER A 99 15.72 -0.26 -12.00
CA SER A 99 15.48 -0.75 -13.35
C SER A 99 15.54 0.39 -14.37
N LEU A 100 14.93 1.54 -14.08
CA LEU A 100 14.96 2.72 -14.95
C LEU A 100 16.35 3.35 -15.05
N SER A 101 17.13 3.37 -13.96
CA SER A 101 18.48 3.95 -13.96
C SER A 101 19.50 3.11 -14.75
N SER A 102 19.27 1.79 -14.86
CA SER A 102 20.11 0.87 -15.64
C SER A 102 19.73 0.79 -17.12
N HIS A 103 18.57 1.31 -17.49
CA HIS A 103 17.99 1.17 -18.82
C HIS A 103 18.46 2.29 -19.77
N LYS A 104 19.72 2.22 -20.22
CA LYS A 104 20.30 2.71 -21.51
C LYS A 104 21.75 3.17 -21.36
N GLU A 105 22.55 2.90 -22.40
CA GLU A 105 23.96 3.28 -22.54
C GLU A 105 24.17 4.80 -22.49
N GLY A 106 24.23 5.37 -21.27
CA GLY A 106 24.69 6.75 -21.03
C GLY A 106 23.63 7.86 -21.10
N LEU A 107 22.34 7.55 -21.34
CA LEU A 107 21.26 8.53 -21.27
C LEU A 107 20.50 8.41 -19.94
N PRO A 108 20.16 9.54 -19.28
CA PRO A 108 19.33 9.50 -18.08
C PRO A 108 17.95 8.92 -18.41
N GLY A 109 17.43 8.07 -17.52
CA GLY A 109 16.08 7.52 -17.61
C GLY A 109 14.99 8.60 -17.64
N PRO A 110 13.73 8.23 -17.92
CA PRO A 110 12.63 9.19 -17.92
C PRO A 110 12.49 9.84 -16.54
N HIS A 111 11.98 11.07 -16.49
CA HIS A 111 11.69 11.66 -15.20
C HIS A 111 10.55 10.88 -14.51
N LEU A 112 10.86 10.25 -13.39
CA LEU A 112 9.93 9.44 -12.62
C LEU A 112 9.31 10.28 -11.50
N ARG A 113 7.99 10.36 -11.47
CA ARG A 113 7.23 10.98 -10.40
C ARG A 113 6.40 9.94 -9.71
N ILE A 114 6.40 9.94 -8.38
CA ILE A 114 5.53 9.09 -7.58
C ILE A 114 4.67 9.97 -6.69
N THR A 115 3.36 9.80 -6.78
CA THR A 115 2.40 10.36 -5.82
C THR A 115 1.82 9.22 -4.98
N ALA A 116 2.15 9.20 -3.69
CA ALA A 116 1.59 8.22 -2.75
C ALA A 116 0.33 8.77 -2.09
N LEU A 117 -0.74 7.97 -2.07
CA LEU A 117 -1.93 8.30 -1.31
C LEU A 117 -1.70 8.06 0.19
N SER A 118 -2.35 8.88 1.01
CA SER A 118 -2.26 8.80 2.46
C SER A 118 -3.61 9.08 3.08
N ARG A 119 -3.96 8.30 4.10
CA ARG A 119 -5.24 8.40 4.81
C ARG A 119 -5.16 9.40 5.95
N ASN A 120 -6.26 10.04 6.29
CA ASN A 120 -6.39 10.70 7.58
C ASN A 120 -6.72 9.64 8.64
N LYS A 121 -5.75 9.26 9.48
CA LYS A 121 -6.08 8.50 10.71
C LYS A 121 -6.59 9.46 11.78
N GLU A 122 -7.65 9.06 12.47
CA GLU A 122 -8.24 9.78 13.59
C GLU A 122 -7.20 10.21 14.62
N ARG A 123 -7.34 11.45 15.09
CA ARG A 123 -6.65 11.98 16.27
C ARG A 123 -7.09 11.14 17.48
N GLY A 124 -6.14 10.56 18.21
CA GLY A 124 -6.42 9.87 19.48
C GLY A 124 -5.81 8.49 19.63
N SER A 125 -5.37 7.87 18.54
CA SER A 125 -4.48 6.73 18.63
C SER A 125 -3.05 7.27 18.77
N GLY A 126 -2.29 6.89 19.80
CA GLY A 126 -0.88 7.27 20.02
C GLY A 126 0.10 6.75 18.94
N ARG A 127 -0.36 6.69 17.69
CA ARG A 127 0.25 6.12 16.50
C ARG A 127 0.95 7.21 15.71
N ARG A 128 2.01 6.82 15.01
CA ARG A 128 2.61 7.66 13.97
C ARG A 128 1.59 7.84 12.85
N SER A 129 1.33 9.08 12.44
CA SER A 129 0.39 9.37 11.35
C SER A 129 0.84 8.65 10.08
N THR A 130 -0.10 8.05 9.35
CA THR A 130 0.06 7.53 7.98
C THR A 130 0.71 8.56 7.06
N THR A 131 0.47 9.85 7.32
CA THR A 131 1.14 10.93 6.60
C THR A 131 2.64 10.93 6.85
N ALA A 132 3.08 10.78 8.10
CA ALA A 132 4.49 10.85 8.46
C ALA A 132 5.29 9.65 7.92
N THR A 133 4.68 8.46 7.90
CA THR A 133 5.31 7.27 7.32
C THR A 133 5.48 7.41 5.81
N VAL A 134 4.46 7.90 5.09
CA VAL A 134 4.53 8.16 3.64
C VAL A 134 5.60 9.20 3.31
N GLN A 135 5.74 10.25 4.13
CA GLN A 135 6.79 11.26 3.96
C GLN A 135 8.19 10.69 4.15
N GLU A 136 8.41 9.85 5.17
CA GLU A 136 9.70 9.21 5.39
C GLU A 136 10.05 8.22 4.27
N THR A 137 9.08 7.44 3.78
CA THR A 137 9.25 6.60 2.57
C THR A 137 9.64 7.45 1.37
N GLY A 138 8.95 8.57 1.14
CA GLY A 138 9.27 9.52 0.08
C GLY A 138 10.69 10.08 0.16
N ARG A 139 11.14 10.41 1.37
CA ARG A 139 12.51 10.89 1.62
C ARG A 139 13.55 9.82 1.27
N ARG A 140 13.32 8.57 1.70
CA ARG A 140 14.21 7.43 1.40
C ARG A 140 14.28 7.15 -0.11
N LEU A 141 13.14 7.14 -0.80
CA LEU A 141 13.07 6.95 -2.25
C LEU A 141 13.78 8.08 -2.99
N THR A 142 13.62 9.33 -2.54
CA THR A 142 14.30 10.49 -3.12
C THR A 142 15.82 10.38 -2.97
N SER A 143 16.30 10.03 -1.77
CA SER A 143 17.73 9.79 -1.54
C SER A 143 18.27 8.63 -2.38
N PHE A 144 17.52 7.54 -2.49
CA PHE A 144 17.91 6.40 -3.31
C PHE A 144 17.98 6.75 -4.81
N ALA A 145 16.95 7.39 -5.35
CA ALA A 145 16.94 7.84 -6.75
C ALA A 145 18.13 8.76 -7.07
N ALA A 146 18.47 9.68 -6.17
CA ALA A 146 19.65 10.54 -6.31
C ALA A 146 20.96 9.73 -6.33
N SER A 147 21.08 8.71 -5.47
CA SER A 147 22.29 7.84 -5.41
C SER A 147 22.54 7.02 -6.67
N VAL A 148 21.49 6.74 -7.46
CA VAL A 148 21.58 5.98 -8.72
C VAL A 148 21.42 6.87 -9.96
N GLY A 149 21.38 8.19 -9.80
CA GLY A 149 21.28 9.14 -10.91
C GLY A 149 19.93 9.17 -11.63
N GLN A 150 18.86 8.65 -11.03
CA GLN A 150 17.52 8.62 -11.61
C GLN A 150 16.79 9.98 -11.38
N PRO A 151 16.38 10.71 -12.43
CA PRO A 151 15.56 11.91 -12.26
C PRO A 151 14.23 11.56 -11.60
N PHE A 152 13.98 12.12 -10.42
CA PHE A 152 12.89 11.69 -9.55
C PHE A 152 12.19 12.84 -8.82
N THR A 153 10.89 12.70 -8.57
CA THR A 153 10.12 13.58 -7.69
C THR A 153 9.07 12.80 -6.92
N PHE A 154 8.97 13.07 -5.61
CA PHE A 154 7.99 12.46 -4.74
C PHE A 154 6.92 13.46 -4.32
N HIS A 155 5.67 13.02 -4.35
CA HIS A 155 4.53 13.74 -3.81
C HIS A 155 3.68 12.87 -2.91
N GLN A 156 2.99 13.53 -2.00
CA GLN A 156 1.99 12.94 -1.16
C GLN A 156 0.65 13.56 -1.53
N CYS A 157 -0.35 12.72 -1.73
CA CYS A 157 -1.75 13.11 -1.86
C CYS A 157 -2.52 12.56 -0.65
N ARG A 158 -3.39 13.37 -0.06
CA ARG A 158 -4.27 12.91 1.02
C ARG A 158 -5.62 12.55 0.43
N LEU A 159 -6.15 11.41 0.85
CA LEU A 159 -7.56 11.10 0.65
C LEU A 159 -8.43 12.06 1.47
N ASP A 160 -9.66 12.25 1.02
CA ASP A 160 -10.65 13.03 1.75
C ASP A 160 -11.04 12.36 3.07
N SER A 161 -11.84 13.06 3.88
CA SER A 161 -12.28 12.57 5.19
C SER A 161 -13.10 11.28 5.11
N ASP A 162 -13.77 11.03 3.99
CA ASP A 162 -14.51 9.81 3.67
C ASP A 162 -13.63 8.73 3.00
N GLU A 163 -12.31 8.94 2.99
CA GLU A 163 -11.31 8.09 2.34
C GLU A 163 -11.43 8.04 0.81
N THR A 164 -12.14 8.97 0.17
CA THR A 164 -12.23 9.03 -1.30
C THR A 164 -11.05 9.74 -1.93
N PHE A 165 -10.72 9.31 -3.16
CA PHE A 165 -9.68 9.89 -3.98
C PHE A 165 -10.28 10.93 -4.93
N GLN A 166 -9.75 12.16 -4.90
CA GLN A 166 -10.14 13.25 -5.80
C GLN A 166 -9.06 13.49 -6.86
N THR A 167 -9.44 13.47 -8.13
CA THR A 167 -8.52 13.73 -9.25
C THR A 167 -7.89 15.13 -9.18
N SER A 168 -8.64 16.12 -8.70
CA SER A 168 -8.20 17.50 -8.49
C SER A 168 -7.05 17.66 -7.49
N SER A 169 -6.85 16.68 -6.61
CA SER A 169 -5.75 16.67 -5.64
C SER A 169 -4.41 16.27 -6.26
N LEU A 170 -4.42 15.67 -7.45
CA LEU A 170 -3.20 15.34 -8.17
C LEU A 170 -2.68 16.56 -8.92
N LYS A 171 -1.43 16.91 -8.62
CA LYS A 171 -0.67 17.82 -9.47
C LYS A 171 -0.30 17.06 -10.73
N LEU A 172 -0.90 17.39 -11.87
CA LEU A 172 -0.58 16.78 -13.16
C LEU A 172 0.43 17.63 -13.94
N VAL A 173 1.29 16.97 -14.72
CA VAL A 173 2.23 17.63 -15.62
C VAL A 173 1.94 17.19 -17.04
N ARG A 174 1.76 18.15 -17.95
CA ARG A 174 1.46 17.86 -19.35
C ARG A 174 2.53 16.97 -19.96
N GLY A 175 2.09 15.91 -20.64
CA GLY A 175 2.95 14.97 -21.37
C GLY A 175 3.59 13.88 -20.51
N GLU A 176 3.12 13.67 -19.27
CA GLU A 176 3.49 12.50 -18.48
C GLU A 176 2.59 11.30 -18.79
N ALA A 177 3.16 10.10 -18.82
CA ALA A 177 2.40 8.86 -18.81
C ALA A 177 1.92 8.58 -17.39
N LEU A 178 0.59 8.54 -17.21
CA LEU A 178 -0.04 8.26 -15.93
C LEU A 178 -0.21 6.76 -15.71
N VAL A 179 0.24 6.28 -14.57
CA VAL A 179 0.13 4.88 -14.14
C VAL A 179 -0.50 4.84 -12.76
N PHE A 180 -1.51 3.99 -12.56
CA PHE A 180 -2.14 3.79 -11.27
C PHE A 180 -1.77 2.41 -10.72
N ASN A 181 -1.24 2.34 -9.51
CA ASN A 181 -0.82 1.10 -8.86
C ASN A 181 -1.64 0.86 -7.60
N CYS A 182 -2.23 -0.33 -7.49
CA CYS A 182 -3.00 -0.78 -6.34
C CYS A 182 -2.57 -2.19 -5.94
N VAL A 183 -1.92 -2.33 -4.79
CA VAL A 183 -1.53 -3.63 -4.21
C VAL A 183 -2.43 -3.92 -3.01
N MET A 184 -3.22 -5.00 -3.10
CA MET A 184 -4.32 -5.33 -2.18
C MET A 184 -3.98 -6.44 -1.18
N HIS A 185 -2.71 -6.86 -1.06
CA HIS A 185 -2.31 -8.07 -0.31
C HIS A 185 -1.41 -7.83 0.91
N LEU A 186 -1.67 -6.78 1.69
CA LEU A 186 -0.73 -6.31 2.71
C LEU A 186 -1.25 -6.48 4.16
N PRO A 187 -0.38 -6.89 5.11
CA PRO A 187 -0.69 -7.30 6.49
C PRO A 187 -1.33 -6.19 7.36
N HIS A 188 -1.37 -4.96 6.85
CA HIS A 188 -1.93 -3.79 7.53
C HIS A 188 -3.30 -3.39 6.97
N LEU A 189 -3.90 -4.22 6.12
CA LEU A 189 -5.27 -4.07 5.61
C LEU A 189 -6.28 -4.13 6.78
N SER A 190 -6.30 -3.04 7.50
CA SER A 190 -7.53 -2.42 7.96
C SER A 190 -8.45 -2.36 6.75
N TYR A 191 -9.64 -2.93 6.90
CA TYR A 191 -10.74 -2.87 5.95
C TYR A 191 -10.68 -1.57 5.13
N ARG A 192 -10.54 -1.72 3.81
CA ARG A 192 -10.63 -0.60 2.87
C ARG A 192 -12.08 -0.51 2.45
N ALA A 193 -12.69 0.66 2.60
CA ALA A 193 -14.03 0.88 2.09
C ALA A 193 -14.03 0.64 0.57
N SER A 194 -14.98 -0.14 0.07
CA SER A 194 -15.14 -0.41 -1.37
C SER A 194 -15.19 0.91 -2.17
N ASP A 195 -15.84 1.93 -1.62
CA ASP A 195 -15.98 3.25 -2.23
C ASP A 195 -14.65 3.98 -2.37
N SER A 196 -13.72 3.79 -1.43
CA SER A 196 -12.37 4.35 -1.51
C SER A 196 -11.60 3.77 -2.69
N ILE A 197 -11.63 2.44 -2.85
CA ILE A 197 -10.97 1.74 -3.97
C ILE A 197 -11.65 2.10 -5.29
N ALA A 198 -12.99 2.13 -5.31
CA ALA A 198 -13.75 2.50 -6.49
C ALA A 198 -13.44 3.94 -6.94
N SER A 199 -13.34 4.90 -6.01
CA SER A 199 -12.97 6.28 -6.31
C SER A 199 -11.57 6.38 -6.94
N PHE A 200 -10.61 5.56 -6.50
CA PHE A 200 -9.27 5.50 -7.07
C PHE A 200 -9.28 5.03 -8.53
N PHE A 201 -9.99 3.95 -8.84
CA PHE A 201 -10.09 3.44 -10.21
C PHE A 201 -10.92 4.34 -11.12
N ASN A 202 -11.99 4.95 -10.59
CA ASN A 202 -12.74 5.97 -11.32
C ASN A 202 -11.85 7.17 -11.68
N GLY A 203 -11.00 7.61 -10.75
CA GLY A 203 -10.01 8.66 -11.01
C GLY A 203 -8.97 8.24 -12.05
N ALA A 204 -8.52 6.98 -12.04
CA ALA A 204 -7.63 6.44 -13.06
C ALA A 204 -8.25 6.50 -14.47
N LYS A 205 -9.56 6.21 -14.56
CA LYS A 205 -10.33 6.30 -15.81
C LYS A 205 -10.53 7.75 -16.25
N GLU A 206 -10.94 8.63 -15.34
CA GLU A 206 -11.18 10.06 -15.60
C GLU A 206 -9.93 10.76 -16.13
N LEU A 207 -8.77 10.44 -15.54
CA LEU A 207 -7.49 11.03 -15.93
C LEU A 207 -6.86 10.39 -17.17
N GLY A 208 -7.50 9.40 -17.78
CA GLY A 208 -6.98 8.71 -18.95
C GLY A 208 -5.66 8.00 -18.68
N SER A 209 -5.57 7.27 -17.56
CA SER A 209 -4.36 6.51 -17.22
C SER A 209 -3.94 5.57 -18.36
N LYS A 210 -2.62 5.48 -18.57
CA LYS A 210 -2.01 4.62 -19.58
C LYS A 210 -2.03 3.16 -19.14
N LEU A 211 -1.86 2.92 -17.85
CA LEU A 211 -1.84 1.60 -17.24
C LEU A 211 -2.42 1.67 -15.83
N VAL A 212 -3.17 0.63 -15.46
CA VAL A 212 -3.57 0.33 -14.09
C VAL A 212 -3.00 -1.03 -13.72
N THR A 213 -2.19 -1.10 -12.67
CA THR A 213 -1.72 -2.35 -12.08
C THR A 213 -2.55 -2.65 -10.82
N LEU A 214 -3.13 -3.86 -10.79
CA LEU A 214 -3.82 -4.41 -9.64
C LEU A 214 -3.15 -5.72 -9.27
N VAL A 215 -2.74 -5.83 -8.01
CA VAL A 215 -2.00 -6.98 -7.48
C VAL A 215 -2.64 -7.48 -6.19
#